data_AF-A0A845EFT7-F1
#
_entry.id   AF-A0A845EFT7-F1
#
_cell.length_a   1.000
_cell.length_b   1.000
_cell.length_c   1.000
_cell.angle_alpha   90.00
_cell.angle_beta   90.00
_cell.angle_gamma   90.00
#
_symmetry.space_group_name_H-M   'P 1'
#
loop_
_entity.id
_entity.type
_entity.pdbx_description
1 polymer ?
#
loop_
_entity_poly.entity_id
_entity_poly.type
_entity_poly.pdbx_seq_one_letter_code
_entity_poly.pdbx_strand_id
1 'polypeptide(L)' 'MEANKMWLSLPKDFRKQLIANVYCTNCSDIVTITDFIIVDHPVGVMLDGKCENCGNKVARVVEMDE' A
#
# COMPACT_ATOMS: atom_id res chain seq x y z
N MET A 1 0.74 -17.73 3.44
CA MET A 1 0.20 -17.28 2.14
C MET A 1 1.29 -16.51 1.43
N GLU A 2 1.33 -16.47 0.11
CA GLU A 2 2.22 -15.55 -0.59
C GLU A 2 1.54 -14.18 -0.63
N ALA A 3 2.04 -13.17 0.09
CA ALA A 3 1.48 -11.81 0.15
C ALA A 3 1.10 -11.24 -1.23
N ASN A 4 1.89 -11.55 -2.26
CA ASN A 4 1.61 -11.20 -3.64
C ASN A 4 0.28 -11.78 -4.15
N LYS A 5 -0.04 -13.02 -3.82
CA LYS A 5 -1.30 -13.67 -4.24
C LYS A 5 -2.51 -12.98 -3.61
N MET A 6 -2.41 -12.60 -2.33
CA MET A 6 -3.42 -11.82 -1.62
C MET A 6 -3.61 -10.43 -2.25
N TRP A 7 -2.52 -9.72 -2.52
CA TRP A 7 -2.61 -8.44 -3.22
C TRP A 7 -3.25 -8.57 -4.61
N LEU A 8 -2.84 -9.58 -5.38
CA LEU A 8 -3.32 -9.79 -6.75
C LEU A 8 -4.78 -10.26 -6.82
N SER A 9 -5.34 -10.80 -5.74
CA SER A 9 -6.77 -11.18 -5.68
C SER A 9 -7.69 -9.95 -5.70
N LEU A 10 -7.20 -8.79 -5.28
CA LEU A 10 -7.95 -7.55 -5.30
C LEU A 10 -8.19 -7.05 -6.74
N PRO A 11 -9.39 -6.52 -7.05
CA PRO A 11 -9.66 -5.89 -8.33
C PRO A 11 -8.64 -4.80 -8.66
N LYS A 12 -8.24 -4.70 -9.93
CA LYS A 12 -7.21 -3.76 -10.39
C LYS A 12 -7.53 -2.31 -9.99
N ASP A 13 -8.80 -1.91 -10.12
CA ASP A 13 -9.19 -0.53 -9.80
C ASP A 13 -9.22 -0.28 -8.29
N PHE A 14 -9.54 -1.30 -7.49
CA PHE A 14 -9.40 -1.19 -6.03
C PHE A 14 -7.94 -1.05 -5.62
N ARG A 15 -7.03 -1.85 -6.21
CA ARG A 15 -5.58 -1.69 -5.99
C ARG A 15 -5.08 -0.29 -6.35
N LYS A 16 -5.54 0.29 -7.47
CA LYS A 16 -5.17 1.68 -7.84
C LYS A 16 -5.63 2.69 -6.77
N GLN A 17 -6.84 2.55 -6.25
CA GLN A 17 -7.34 3.42 -5.18
C GLN A 17 -6.50 3.30 -3.91
N LEU A 18 -6.12 2.08 -3.52
CA LEU A 18 -5.25 1.86 -2.37
C LEU A 18 -3.85 2.46 -2.59
N ILE A 19 -3.27 2.32 -3.79
CA ILE A 19 -1.98 2.91 -4.15
C ILE A 19 -2.03 4.45 -4.11
N ALA A 20 -3.11 5.06 -4.57
CA ALA A 20 -3.27 6.52 -4.61
C ALA A 20 -3.72 7.14 -3.27
N ASN A 21 -3.94 6.33 -2.24
CA ASN A 21 -4.47 6.77 -0.97
C ASN A 21 -3.54 6.34 0.17
N VAL A 22 -2.36 6.94 0.27
CA VAL A 22 -1.40 6.67 1.37
C VAL A 22 -1.09 7.96 2.09
N TYR A 23 -1.23 7.99 3.41
CA TYR A 23 -0.89 9.19 4.17
C TYR A 23 0.63 9.33 4.32
N CYS A 24 1.19 10.44 3.87
CA CYS A 24 2.60 10.77 4.08
C CYS A 24 2.74 11.78 5.22
N THR A 25 3.40 11.38 6.32
CA THR A 25 3.64 12.26 7.47
C THR A 25 4.50 13.48 7.13
N ASN A 26 5.39 13.38 6.13
CA ASN A 26 6.23 14.50 5.71
C ASN A 26 5.47 15.50 4.83
N CYS A 27 4.61 15.03 3.92
CA CYS A 27 3.75 15.92 3.12
C CYS A 27 2.53 16.42 3.91
N SER A 28 2.17 15.74 5.00
CA SER A 28 0.91 15.95 5.74
C SER A 28 -0.33 15.87 4.85
N ASP A 29 -0.29 14.97 3.86
CA ASP A 29 -1.35 14.79 2.88
C ASP A 29 -1.44 13.33 2.39
N ILE A 30 -2.54 13.03 1.71
CA ILE A 30 -2.76 11.78 0.97
C ILE A 30 -1.95 11.84 -0.33
N VAL A 31 -1.15 10.80 -0.57
CA VAL A 31 -0.25 10.70 -1.71
C VAL A 31 -0.36 9.33 -2.38
N THR A 32 0.24 9.22 -3.56
CA THR A 32 0.52 7.94 -4.20
C THR A 32 1.76 7.29 -3.59
N ILE A 33 1.68 5.99 -3.31
CA ILE A 33 2.86 5.17 -3.00
C ILE A 33 3.52 4.63 -4.27
N THR A 34 4.83 4.75 -4.36
CA THR A 34 5.67 4.23 -5.45
C THR A 34 6.79 3.35 -4.88
N ASP A 35 7.49 2.63 -5.76
CA ASP A 35 8.62 1.76 -5.41
C ASP A 35 8.34 0.80 -4.24
N PHE A 36 7.11 0.29 -4.13
CA PHE A 36 6.68 -0.51 -3.00
C PHE A 36 6.90 -2.01 -3.20
N ILE A 37 7.10 -2.70 -2.08
CA ILE A 37 7.01 -4.16 -1.99
C ILE A 37 5.74 -4.55 -1.22
N ILE A 38 5.31 -5.80 -1.41
CA ILE A 38 4.16 -6.37 -0.70
C ILE A 38 4.70 -7.30 0.38
N VAL A 39 4.37 -7.01 1.63
CA VAL A 39 4.83 -7.73 2.81
C VAL A 39 3.62 -8.39 3.49
N ASP A 40 3.79 -9.60 3.99
CA ASP A 40 2.76 -10.26 4.81
C ASP A 40 2.47 -9.41 6.06
N HIS A 41 1.19 -9.29 6.41
CA HIS A 41 0.75 -8.55 7.59
C HIS A 41 -0.30 -9.38 8.36
N PRO A 42 -0.36 -9.34 9.71
CA PRO A 42 -1.27 -10.18 10.49
C PRO A 42 -2.77 -10.11 10.10
N VAL A 43 -3.19 -9.03 9.46
CA VAL A 43 -4.59 -8.78 9.04
C VAL A 43 -4.75 -8.66 7.52
N GLY A 44 -3.76 -9.09 6.73
CA GLY A 44 -3.78 -8.98 5.27
C GLY A 44 -2.39 -8.76 4.69
N VAL A 45 -2.19 -7.65 3.98
CA VAL A 45 -0.88 -7.27 3.40
C VAL A 45 -0.51 -5.84 3.72
N MET A 46 0.77 -5.53 3.70
CA MET A 46 1.30 -4.18 3.82
C MET A 46 2.05 -3.80 2.54
N LEU A 47 1.72 -2.64 1.98
CA LEU A 47 2.51 -1.98 0.95
C LEU A 47 3.55 -1.13 1.66
N ASP A 48 4.84 -1.45 1.50
CA ASP A 48 5.96 -0.69 2.07
C ASP A 48 6.78 -0.07 0.93
N GLY A 49 6.85 1.26 0.88
CA GLY A 49 7.38 1.99 -0.27
C GLY A 49 7.67 3.46 0.01
N LYS A 50 7.55 4.29 -1.03
CA LYS A 50 7.92 5.71 -1.00
C LYS A 50 6.77 6.61 -1.41
N CYS A 51 6.76 7.81 -0.83
CA CYS A 51 5.88 8.89 -1.26
C CYS A 51 6.31 9.40 -2.64
N GLU A 52 5.38 9.46 -3.59
CA GLU A 52 5.65 10.01 -4.94
C GLU A 52 6.14 11.46 -4.90
N ASN A 53 5.66 12.27 -3.94
CA ASN A 53 5.92 13.71 -3.89
C ASN A 53 7.28 14.06 -3.25
N CYS A 54 7.70 13.34 -2.21
CA CYS A 54 8.91 13.69 -1.44
C CYS A 54 9.92 12.56 -1.27
N GLY A 55 9.64 11.36 -1.77
CA GLY A 55 10.51 10.19 -1.66
C GLY A 55 10.63 9.61 -0.25
N ASN A 56 9.97 10.19 0.76
CA ASN A 56 10.02 9.69 2.13
C ASN A 56 9.30 8.34 2.26
N LYS A 57 9.70 7.54 3.24
CA LYS A 57 9.09 6.23 3.49
C LYS A 57 7.61 6.38 3.86
N VAL A 58 6.77 5.55 3.26
CA VAL A 58 5.34 5.45 3.55
C VAL A 58 4.91 3.99 3.49
N ALA A 59 3.87 3.65 4.23
CA ALA A 59 3.28 2.32 4.19
C ALA A 59 1.76 2.40 4.22
N ARG A 60 1.10 1.40 3.63
CA ARG A 60 -0.34 1.19 3.71
C ARG A 60 -0.64 -0.25 4.05
N VAL A 61 -1.33 -0.46 5.16
CA VAL A 61 -1.93 -1.77 5.47
C VAL A 61 -3.23 -1.91 4.69
N VAL A 62 -3.41 -3.06 4.06
CA VAL A 62 -4.63 -3.46 3.37
C VAL A 62 -5.19 -4.64 4.14
N GLU A 63 -6.20 -4.32 4.95
CA GLU A 63 -6.95 -5.31 5.71
C GLU A 63 -7.75 -6.19 4.75
N MET A 64 -7.66 -7.50 4.96
CA MET A 64 -8.44 -8.50 4.25
C MET A 64 -9.16 -9.31 5.31
N ASP A 65 -10.47 -9.16 5.38
CA ASP A 65 -11.31 -9.99 6.25
C ASP A 65 -11.24 -11.46 5.78
N GLU A 66 -11.34 -12.39 6.72
CA GLU A 66 -11.53 -13.83 6.44
C GLU A 66 -12.89 -14.14 5.79
#